data_AF-A0AAV9GAK6-F1
#
_entry.id   AF-A0AAV9GAK6-F1
#
_cell.length_a   1.000
_cell.length_b   1.000
_cell.length_c   1.000
_cell.angle_alpha   90.00
_cell.angle_beta   90.00
_cell.angle_gamma   90.00
#
_symmetry.space_group_name_H-M   'P 1'
#
loop_
_entity.id
_entity.type
_entity.pdbx_description
1 polymer ?
#
loop_
_entity_poly.entity_id
_entity_poly.type
_entity_poly.pdbx_seq_one_letter_code
_entity_poly.pdbx_strand_id
1 'polypeptide(L)'
;MSAPRLLSRRTLSVCLDCRRTLLRQHRQFSSTSGRAGATFQSYPLPSQPPSQPRNASVPDTSIARPVDSLPRVHETRPPANHPSGRASTPTTSIPEQVAQTSRYTFASPANSAAQAPAPSEAQQTPKPAAKPKSRLRTPRKAAMKLTPAAVDQLRALLNQPDPKLIKVGVRNRGCSGLAYHLEYVDKAGSFDETVEQDGVRVLIDSKALFSIIGSEMDWVEDKLSQRFVFRNPNIKEECGCGESFMV
;
A
#
# COMPACT_ATOMS: atom_id res chain seq x y z
N MET A 1 -27.66 78.19 -6.99
CA MET A 1 -28.64 77.13 -7.28
C MET A 1 -28.16 76.38 -8.51
N SER A 2 -27.74 75.12 -8.38
CA SER A 2 -27.55 74.16 -9.49
C SER A 2 -27.27 72.77 -8.91
N ALA A 3 -28.09 71.80 -9.31
CA ALA A 3 -28.02 70.38 -8.97
C ALA A 3 -27.28 69.61 -10.10
N PRO A 4 -27.42 68.27 -10.24
CA PRO A 4 -26.92 67.16 -9.42
C PRO A 4 -26.10 66.17 -10.27
N ARG A 5 -25.32 65.20 -9.73
CA ARG A 5 -25.05 63.91 -10.43
C ARG A 5 -24.81 62.73 -9.48
N LEU A 6 -25.78 61.83 -9.49
CA LEU A 6 -25.75 60.46 -8.96
C LEU A 6 -24.85 59.59 -9.86
N LEU A 7 -23.91 58.84 -9.26
CA LEU A 7 -23.20 57.76 -9.97
C LEU A 7 -23.97 56.45 -9.84
N SER A 8 -24.40 55.98 -11.01
CA SER A 8 -25.13 54.75 -11.26
C SER A 8 -24.20 53.52 -11.20
N ARG A 9 -24.61 52.50 -10.43
CA ARG A 9 -24.01 51.16 -10.42
C ARG A 9 -24.37 50.44 -11.72
N ARG A 10 -23.38 50.14 -12.55
CA ARG A 10 -23.53 49.24 -13.70
C ARG A 10 -23.24 47.80 -13.28
N THR A 11 -24.28 46.98 -13.24
CA THR A 11 -24.21 45.52 -13.23
C THR A 11 -23.93 45.01 -14.65
N LEU A 12 -22.84 44.28 -14.84
CA LEU A 12 -22.54 43.59 -16.10
C LEU A 12 -23.13 42.17 -16.06
N SER A 13 -24.20 41.97 -16.82
CA SER A 13 -24.81 40.69 -17.15
C SER A 13 -23.98 40.00 -18.23
N VAL A 14 -23.45 38.81 -17.95
CA VAL A 14 -22.72 37.96 -18.90
C VAL A 14 -23.72 37.07 -19.63
N CYS A 15 -23.94 37.30 -20.93
CA CYS A 15 -24.71 36.42 -21.81
C CYS A 15 -23.90 35.17 -22.18
N LEU A 16 -24.51 33.99 -22.04
CA LEU A 16 -23.86 32.68 -22.17
C LEU A 16 -24.01 32.01 -23.55
N ASP A 17 -24.32 32.75 -24.62
CA ASP A 17 -24.75 32.14 -25.90
C ASP A 17 -23.92 32.48 -27.16
N CYS A 18 -22.67 32.95 -27.01
CA CYS A 18 -21.86 33.39 -28.17
C CYS A 18 -20.50 32.70 -28.36
N ARG A 19 -20.33 31.43 -27.93
CA ARG A 19 -19.07 30.68 -28.12
C ARG A 19 -19.23 29.31 -28.82
N ARG A 20 -20.22 29.17 -29.69
CA ARG A 20 -20.31 28.05 -30.64
C ARG A 20 -20.46 28.57 -32.06
N THR A 21 -19.32 28.82 -32.69
CA THR A 21 -19.06 28.68 -34.14
C THR A 21 -17.84 29.52 -34.45
N LEU A 22 -16.68 28.88 -34.63
CA LEU A 22 -15.62 29.29 -35.54
C LEU A 22 -14.52 28.22 -35.48
N LEU A 23 -14.06 27.79 -36.67
CA LEU A 23 -12.92 26.91 -36.95
C LEU A 23 -13.21 25.40 -37.01
N ARG A 24 -14.19 25.07 -37.85
CA ARG A 24 -14.13 23.92 -38.75
C ARG A 24 -13.26 24.33 -39.94
N GLN A 25 -12.01 23.84 -40.04
CA GLN A 25 -11.31 23.45 -41.28
C GLN A 25 -9.79 23.24 -41.06
N HIS A 26 -9.34 22.07 -41.49
CA HIS A 26 -8.00 21.73 -42.01
C HIS A 26 -6.76 22.10 -41.20
N ARG A 27 -6.23 21.10 -40.49
CA ARG A 27 -4.79 20.81 -40.54
C ARG A 27 -4.55 19.31 -40.53
N GLN A 28 -4.05 18.84 -41.67
CA GLN A 28 -3.54 17.50 -41.90
C GLN A 28 -2.40 17.24 -40.92
N PHE A 29 -2.59 16.28 -40.01
CA PHE A 29 -1.48 15.73 -39.22
C PHE A 29 -0.92 14.54 -39.98
N SER A 30 0.25 14.77 -40.57
CA SER A 30 1.09 13.78 -41.21
C SER A 30 1.43 12.67 -40.22
N SER A 31 1.10 11.42 -40.58
CA SER A 31 1.52 10.22 -39.86
C SER A 31 3.00 9.97 -40.14
N THR A 32 3.90 10.52 -39.32
CA THR A 32 5.28 10.03 -39.26
C THR A 32 5.31 8.85 -38.28
N SER A 33 5.36 7.65 -38.85
CA SER A 33 5.64 6.41 -38.13
C SER A 33 7.06 6.50 -37.57
N GLY A 34 7.17 6.96 -36.32
CA GLY A 34 8.40 6.90 -35.54
C GLY A 34 8.70 5.45 -35.18
N ARG A 35 9.42 4.76 -36.06
CA ARG A 35 10.16 3.54 -35.71
C ARG A 35 11.19 3.89 -34.64
N ALA A 36 10.81 3.81 -33.37
CA ALA A 36 11.75 3.68 -32.27
C ALA A 36 12.25 2.22 -32.28
N GLY A 37 13.22 1.93 -33.15
CA GLY A 37 13.96 0.68 -33.09
C GLY A 37 14.79 0.67 -31.82
N ALA A 38 14.42 -0.19 -30.86
CA ALA A 38 15.30 -0.52 -29.75
C ALA A 38 16.50 -1.29 -30.32
N THR A 39 17.61 -0.61 -30.58
CA THR A 39 18.87 -1.27 -30.92
C THR A 39 19.41 -1.90 -29.64
N PHE A 40 19.05 -3.16 -29.43
CA PHE A 40 19.67 -4.00 -28.41
C PHE A 40 21.16 -4.14 -28.74
N GLN A 41 22.03 -3.47 -27.99
CA GLN A 41 23.47 -3.73 -28.02
C GLN A 41 23.80 -4.75 -26.95
N SER A 42 24.12 -5.97 -27.38
CA SER A 42 24.66 -7.01 -26.50
C SER A 42 26.06 -6.56 -26.05
N TYR A 43 26.22 -6.12 -24.79
CA TYR A 43 27.54 -5.93 -24.21
C TYR A 43 28.18 -7.30 -23.98
N PRO A 44 29.35 -7.61 -24.57
CA PRO A 44 30.09 -8.81 -24.20
C PRO A 44 30.64 -8.62 -22.77
N LEU A 45 30.39 -9.62 -21.92
CA LEU A 45 30.99 -9.69 -20.59
C LEU A 45 32.53 -9.76 -20.73
N PRO A 46 33.29 -9.04 -19.89
CA PRO A 46 34.74 -9.21 -19.82
C PRO A 46 35.06 -10.68 -19.54
N SER A 47 35.82 -11.32 -20.43
CA SER A 47 36.25 -12.72 -20.30
C SER A 47 37.41 -12.92 -19.33
N GLN A 48 37.88 -11.84 -18.68
CA GLN A 48 39.01 -11.91 -17.78
C GLN A 48 38.52 -11.96 -16.33
N PRO A 49 38.72 -13.09 -15.61
CA PRO A 49 38.47 -13.12 -14.18
C PRO A 49 39.38 -12.09 -13.49
N PRO A 50 38.91 -11.41 -12.41
CA PRO A 50 39.75 -10.51 -11.66
C PRO A 50 41.00 -11.25 -11.18
N SER A 51 42.15 -10.57 -11.26
CA SER A 51 43.39 -11.09 -10.69
C SER A 51 43.18 -11.43 -9.22
N GLN A 52 43.85 -12.50 -8.77
CA GLN A 52 43.71 -13.06 -7.43
C GLN A 52 43.77 -11.98 -6.35
N PRO A 53 42.98 -12.10 -5.25
CA PRO A 53 43.02 -11.15 -4.16
C PRO A 53 44.44 -11.05 -3.59
N ARG A 54 44.85 -9.83 -3.22
CA ARG A 54 46.18 -9.46 -2.66
C ARG A 54 46.63 -10.28 -1.43
N ASN A 55 45.80 -11.20 -0.93
CA ASN A 55 46.03 -11.94 0.30
C ASN A 55 46.55 -13.36 0.08
N ALA A 56 46.92 -13.75 -1.15
CA ALA A 56 47.48 -15.07 -1.45
C ALA A 56 48.80 -15.39 -0.70
N SER A 57 49.46 -14.39 -0.11
CA SER A 57 50.68 -14.53 0.67
C SER A 57 50.48 -14.43 2.20
N VAL A 58 49.24 -14.30 2.67
CA VAL A 58 48.94 -14.36 4.10
C VAL A 58 48.75 -15.83 4.47
N PRO A 59 49.54 -16.41 5.40
CA PRO A 59 49.29 -17.77 5.85
C PRO A 59 47.92 -17.82 6.52
N ASP A 60 47.12 -18.81 6.10
CA ASP A 60 45.80 -19.12 6.64
C ASP A 60 45.94 -19.39 8.14
N THR A 61 45.78 -18.36 8.97
CA THR A 61 45.66 -18.51 10.43
C THR A 61 44.21 -18.90 10.71
N SER A 62 43.85 -20.06 10.21
CA SER A 62 42.58 -20.69 10.51
C SER A 62 42.54 -20.98 12.00
N ILE A 63 41.53 -20.43 12.69
CA ILE A 63 41.18 -20.75 14.08
C ILE A 63 40.75 -22.23 14.20
N ALA A 64 40.58 -22.94 13.08
CA ALA A 64 40.44 -24.38 13.03
C ALA A 64 41.80 -25.06 13.26
N ARG A 65 42.13 -25.30 14.53
CA ARG A 65 43.14 -26.32 14.88
C ARG A 65 42.69 -27.67 14.29
N PRO A 66 43.58 -28.48 13.69
CA PRO A 66 43.27 -29.87 13.44
C PRO A 66 43.24 -30.56 14.80
N VAL A 67 42.04 -30.74 15.34
CA VAL A 67 41.85 -31.54 16.55
C VAL A 67 41.81 -32.99 16.07
N ASP A 68 42.98 -33.62 16.08
CA ASP A 68 43.09 -35.07 16.07
C ASP A 68 42.21 -35.64 17.20
N SER A 69 41.38 -36.61 16.83
CA SER A 69 40.71 -37.57 17.73
C SER A 69 39.80 -36.99 18.83
N LEU A 70 38.54 -36.71 18.48
CA LEU A 70 37.44 -36.75 19.45
C LEU A 70 36.75 -38.13 19.40
N PRO A 71 36.49 -38.78 20.55
CA PRO A 71 35.85 -40.10 20.60
C PRO A 71 34.38 -40.01 20.16
N ARG A 72 33.98 -40.92 19.26
CA ARG A 72 32.60 -41.03 18.76
C ARG A 72 31.71 -41.64 19.84
N VAL A 73 31.00 -40.81 20.62
CA VAL A 73 30.01 -41.33 21.60
C VAL A 73 28.79 -40.41 21.74
N HIS A 74 27.72 -40.72 20.98
CA HIS A 74 26.36 -40.99 21.46
C HIS A 74 25.37 -40.91 20.30
N GLU A 75 25.22 -42.05 19.64
CA GLU A 75 24.16 -42.36 18.70
C GLU A 75 22.84 -42.46 19.48
N THR A 76 22.07 -41.38 19.53
CA THR A 76 20.71 -41.38 20.13
C THR A 76 19.68 -41.84 19.09
N ARG A 77 19.85 -43.06 18.57
CA ARG A 77 18.80 -43.76 17.83
C ARG A 77 18.45 -45.06 18.55
N PRO A 78 17.20 -45.25 19.01
CA PRO A 78 16.77 -46.51 19.58
C PRO A 78 16.84 -47.65 18.54
N PRO A 79 17.23 -48.88 18.93
CA PRO A 79 17.24 -50.01 18.02
C PRO A 79 15.81 -50.48 17.72
N ALA A 80 15.49 -50.70 16.44
CA ALA A 80 14.29 -51.41 16.05
C ALA A 80 14.59 -52.92 16.06
N ASN A 81 14.03 -53.64 17.04
CA ASN A 81 14.13 -55.10 17.10
C ASN A 81 12.90 -55.77 16.48
N HIS A 82 13.15 -56.42 15.33
CA HIS A 82 12.59 -57.68 14.80
C HIS A 82 11.14 -57.73 14.26
N PRO A 83 10.79 -58.78 13.46
CA PRO A 83 11.55 -59.46 12.41
C PRO A 83 10.74 -59.63 11.09
N SER A 84 11.44 -60.13 10.08
CA SER A 84 10.99 -60.49 8.73
C SER A 84 9.71 -61.34 8.67
N GLY A 85 8.76 -60.90 7.82
CA GLY A 85 7.64 -61.68 7.31
C GLY A 85 7.40 -61.31 5.85
N ARG A 86 7.37 -62.31 4.99
CA ARG A 86 7.50 -62.25 3.53
C ARG A 86 6.14 -62.02 2.85
N ALA A 87 6.21 -61.39 1.68
CA ALA A 87 5.36 -61.54 0.49
C ALA A 87 4.19 -60.57 0.23
N SER A 88 4.19 -60.13 -1.05
CA SER A 88 3.04 -59.82 -1.91
C SER A 88 2.68 -58.34 -2.15
N THR A 89 3.12 -57.88 -3.32
CA THR A 89 2.55 -56.85 -4.22
C THR A 89 1.04 -57.08 -4.45
N PRO A 90 0.22 -56.08 -4.89
CA PRO A 90 0.49 -55.26 -6.08
C PRO A 90 0.14 -53.75 -6.04
N THR A 91 0.93 -53.03 -6.85
CA THR A 91 0.54 -51.93 -7.74
C THR A 91 -0.97 -51.70 -7.85
N THR A 92 -1.42 -50.51 -7.47
CA THR A 92 -2.61 -49.89 -8.05
C THR A 92 -2.30 -48.43 -8.29
N SER A 93 -1.86 -48.16 -9.51
CA SER A 93 -1.88 -46.86 -10.16
C SER A 93 -3.33 -46.40 -10.29
N ILE A 94 -3.68 -45.31 -9.60
CA ILE A 94 -4.98 -44.63 -9.78
C ILE A 94 -4.81 -43.56 -10.88
N PRO A 95 -5.64 -43.59 -11.94
CA PRO A 95 -5.55 -42.66 -13.07
C PRO A 95 -6.02 -41.24 -12.76
N GLU A 96 -5.35 -40.30 -13.41
CA GLU A 96 -5.51 -38.85 -13.45
C GLU A 96 -6.82 -38.41 -14.13
N GLN A 97 -7.98 -38.67 -13.51
CA GLN A 97 -9.30 -38.29 -14.09
C GLN A 97 -10.35 -37.82 -13.05
N VAL A 98 -9.94 -37.20 -11.92
CA VAL A 98 -10.90 -36.54 -10.99
C VAL A 98 -10.63 -35.04 -10.81
N ALA A 99 -9.72 -34.46 -11.61
CA ALA A 99 -9.35 -33.04 -11.52
C ALA A 99 -10.22 -32.09 -12.38
N GLN A 100 -11.35 -32.53 -12.95
CA GLN A 100 -12.16 -31.71 -13.85
C GLN A 100 -13.68 -31.93 -13.71
N THR A 101 -14.27 -31.66 -12.54
CA THR A 101 -15.71 -31.33 -12.46
C THR A 101 -15.97 -30.39 -11.29
N SER A 102 -15.74 -29.11 -11.53
CA SER A 102 -16.58 -28.02 -10.99
C SER A 102 -16.20 -26.74 -11.73
N ARG A 103 -16.65 -26.63 -12.99
CA ARG A 103 -16.76 -25.32 -13.63
C ARG A 103 -17.86 -24.56 -12.89
N TYR A 104 -17.47 -23.73 -11.92
CA TYR A 104 -18.34 -22.69 -11.40
C TYR A 104 -18.41 -21.58 -12.46
N THR A 105 -19.53 -21.54 -13.17
CA THR A 105 -19.82 -20.53 -14.17
C THR A 105 -20.07 -19.20 -13.44
N PHE A 106 -19.11 -18.29 -13.56
CA PHE A 106 -19.25 -16.90 -13.10
C PHE A 106 -20.23 -16.18 -14.03
N ALA A 107 -21.47 -16.02 -13.58
CA ALA A 107 -22.45 -15.17 -14.26
C ALA A 107 -22.06 -13.70 -14.06
N SER A 108 -21.36 -13.13 -15.03
CA SER A 108 -21.24 -11.69 -15.21
C SER A 108 -22.46 -11.16 -15.96
N PRO A 109 -23.15 -10.12 -15.47
CA PRO A 109 -24.18 -9.44 -16.26
C PRO A 109 -23.50 -8.38 -17.13
N ALA A 110 -23.61 -8.53 -18.45
CA ALA A 110 -23.28 -7.48 -19.41
C ALA A 110 -24.54 -7.15 -20.22
N ASN A 111 -25.09 -5.98 -19.91
CA ASN A 111 -26.18 -5.32 -20.63
C ASN A 111 -25.76 -4.94 -22.05
N SER A 112 -26.61 -5.20 -23.04
CA SER A 112 -26.98 -4.23 -24.11
C SER A 112 -28.03 -4.83 -25.04
N ALA A 113 -29.26 -4.35 -24.95
CA ALA A 113 -30.17 -4.28 -26.09
C ALA A 113 -31.14 -3.11 -25.85
N ALA A 114 -30.92 -2.05 -26.62
CA ALA A 114 -31.76 -0.87 -26.68
C ALA A 114 -32.99 -1.15 -27.56
N GLN A 115 -34.16 -0.74 -27.10
CA GLN A 115 -35.31 -0.41 -27.94
C GLN A 115 -36.17 0.64 -27.22
N ALA A 116 -36.37 1.77 -27.89
CA ALA A 116 -37.32 2.82 -27.52
C ALA A 116 -38.76 2.39 -27.86
N PRO A 117 -39.80 2.96 -27.20
CA PRO A 117 -40.38 4.20 -27.73
C PRO A 117 -40.80 5.24 -26.66
N ALA A 118 -41.11 6.43 -27.16
CA ALA A 118 -41.51 7.66 -26.47
C ALA A 118 -43.02 7.66 -26.03
N PRO A 119 -43.62 8.82 -25.68
CA PRO A 119 -43.49 9.59 -24.45
C PRO A 119 -44.84 9.68 -23.70
N SER A 120 -44.85 9.81 -22.37
CA SER A 120 -46.05 10.26 -21.63
C SER A 120 -45.69 10.98 -20.34
N GLU A 121 -46.01 12.27 -20.39
CA GLU A 121 -46.55 13.15 -19.35
C GLU A 121 -45.98 13.21 -17.93
N ALA A 122 -45.79 14.47 -17.54
CA ALA A 122 -45.37 14.96 -16.25
C ALA A 122 -46.27 14.51 -15.10
N GLN A 123 -45.63 14.07 -14.01
CA GLN A 123 -46.14 14.32 -12.67
C GLN A 123 -45.00 14.45 -11.67
N GLN A 124 -44.84 15.69 -11.18
CA GLN A 124 -43.97 16.07 -10.09
C GLN A 124 -44.41 15.34 -8.82
N THR A 125 -43.52 14.52 -8.25
CA THR A 125 -43.66 14.04 -6.87
C THR A 125 -42.76 14.86 -5.96
N PRO A 126 -43.29 15.41 -4.85
CA PRO A 126 -42.52 16.28 -3.97
C PRO A 126 -41.44 15.51 -3.20
N LYS A 127 -40.27 16.13 -3.15
CA LYS A 127 -39.09 15.80 -2.33
C LYS A 127 -39.53 15.38 -0.92
N PRO A 128 -39.24 14.14 -0.45
CA PRO A 128 -39.54 13.77 0.92
C PRO A 128 -38.73 14.65 1.87
N ALA A 129 -39.43 15.34 2.77
CA ALA A 129 -38.85 16.15 3.82
C ALA A 129 -37.82 15.32 4.61
N ALA A 130 -36.61 15.88 4.76
CA ALA A 130 -35.52 15.26 5.49
C ALA A 130 -35.92 15.07 6.96
N LYS A 131 -36.12 13.82 7.39
CA LYS A 131 -36.29 13.47 8.81
C LYS A 131 -35.07 13.97 9.60
N PRO A 132 -35.25 14.60 10.78
CA PRO A 132 -34.13 15.00 11.63
C PRO A 132 -33.40 13.73 12.09
N LYS A 133 -32.21 13.48 11.54
CA LYS A 133 -31.38 12.33 11.90
C LYS A 133 -31.02 12.45 13.38
N SER A 134 -31.48 11.47 14.17
CA SER A 134 -31.25 11.29 15.60
C SER A 134 -29.84 11.68 16.04
N ARG A 135 -29.74 12.56 17.05
CA ARG A 135 -28.48 13.02 17.67
C ARG A 135 -27.97 12.03 18.72
N LEU A 136 -27.94 10.75 18.40
CA LEU A 136 -27.18 9.77 19.17
C LEU A 136 -25.96 9.35 18.34
N ARG A 137 -25.08 10.32 18.06
CA ARG A 137 -23.76 10.02 17.52
C ARG A 137 -22.83 9.85 18.71
N THR A 138 -22.71 8.61 19.20
CA THR A 138 -21.51 8.21 19.93
C THR A 138 -20.31 8.68 19.12
N PRO A 139 -19.34 9.38 19.72
CA PRO A 139 -18.18 9.84 18.99
C PRO A 139 -17.52 8.63 18.31
N ARG A 140 -17.28 8.74 17.00
CA ARG A 140 -16.54 7.70 16.27
C ARG A 140 -15.18 7.57 16.95
N LYS A 141 -14.81 6.35 17.32
CA LYS A 141 -13.49 6.07 17.89
C LYS A 141 -12.45 6.48 16.86
N ALA A 142 -11.41 7.19 17.30
CA ALA A 142 -10.27 7.51 16.45
C ALA A 142 -9.64 6.22 15.91
N ALA A 143 -9.13 6.28 14.67
CA ALA A 143 -8.55 5.11 14.02
C ALA A 143 -7.31 4.58 14.78
N MET A 144 -6.48 5.47 15.31
CA MET A 144 -5.34 5.13 16.17
C MET A 144 -5.26 6.10 17.36
N LYS A 145 -4.43 5.77 18.35
CA LYS A 145 -4.11 6.66 19.48
C LYS A 145 -2.66 7.13 19.38
N LEU A 146 -2.40 8.34 19.88
CA LEU A 146 -1.05 8.91 19.99
C LEU A 146 -0.66 9.03 21.47
N THR A 147 0.58 8.67 21.80
CA THR A 147 1.14 8.96 23.12
C THR A 147 1.51 10.45 23.23
N PRO A 148 1.59 11.01 24.45
CA PRO A 148 1.99 12.41 24.64
C PRO A 148 3.35 12.74 24.00
N ALA A 149 4.32 11.82 24.11
CA ALA A 149 5.65 11.98 23.50
C ALA A 149 5.57 12.06 21.96
N ALA A 150 4.74 11.21 21.34
CA ALA A 150 4.53 11.27 19.90
C ALA A 150 3.85 12.57 19.46
N VAL A 151 2.88 13.06 20.25
CA VAL A 151 2.20 14.34 19.99
C VAL A 151 3.20 15.50 20.03
N ASP A 152 4.07 15.56 21.04
CA ASP A 152 5.06 16.63 21.17
C ASP A 152 6.07 16.64 20.00
N GLN A 153 6.53 15.46 19.59
CA GLN A 153 7.41 15.35 18.42
C GLN A 153 6.70 15.78 17.13
N LEU A 154 5.44 15.38 16.94
CA LEU A 154 4.67 15.81 15.77
C LEU A 154 4.42 17.32 15.76
N ARG A 155 4.17 17.94 16.91
CA ARG A 155 4.09 19.41 17.02
C ARG A 155 5.41 20.06 16.60
N ALA A 156 6.54 19.52 17.07
CA ALA A 156 7.86 20.02 16.69
C ALA A 156 8.09 19.93 15.17
N LEU A 157 7.66 18.82 14.54
CA LEU A 157 7.74 18.64 13.09
C LEU A 157 6.81 19.60 12.31
N LEU A 158 5.63 19.92 12.85
CA LEU A 158 4.72 20.90 12.25
C LEU A 158 5.21 22.36 12.39
N ASN A 159 6.02 22.65 13.42
CA ASN A 159 6.59 23.98 13.65
C ASN A 159 7.88 24.25 12.83
N GLN A 160 8.34 23.29 12.04
CA GLN A 160 9.44 23.47 11.09
C GLN A 160 9.05 24.49 9.99
N PRO A 161 10.04 25.15 9.34
CA PRO A 161 9.77 26.17 8.32
C PRO A 161 8.92 25.66 7.15
N ASP A 162 9.01 24.37 6.83
CA ASP A 162 8.16 23.68 5.88
C ASP A 162 7.23 22.70 6.62
N PRO A 163 6.01 23.12 7.02
CA PRO A 163 5.08 22.27 7.74
C PRO A 163 4.56 21.15 6.82
N LYS A 164 5.01 19.92 7.07
CA LYS A 164 4.54 18.73 6.35
C LYS A 164 3.68 17.87 7.26
N LEU A 165 2.57 17.37 6.72
CA LEU A 165 1.75 16.37 7.40
C LEU A 165 2.44 15.02 7.32
N ILE A 166 2.33 14.23 8.38
CA ILE A 166 2.83 12.85 8.37
C ILE A 166 1.69 11.92 8.00
N LYS A 167 1.93 11.12 6.97
CA LYS A 167 1.05 10.03 6.54
C LYS A 167 1.65 8.70 6.96
N VAL A 168 0.86 7.91 7.69
CA VAL A 168 1.19 6.56 8.12
C VAL A 168 0.63 5.57 7.12
N GLY A 169 1.51 4.78 6.52
CA GLY A 169 1.19 3.69 5.61
C GLY A 169 1.82 2.38 6.06
N VAL A 170 1.56 1.32 5.29
CA VAL A 170 2.27 0.04 5.41
C VAL A 170 2.87 -0.33 4.06
N ARG A 171 4.04 -0.96 4.06
CA ARG A 171 4.68 -1.53 2.87
C ARG A 171 5.08 -2.97 3.12
N ASN A 172 5.07 -3.78 2.06
CA ASN A 172 5.54 -5.15 2.14
C ASN A 172 7.06 -5.18 2.38
N ARG A 173 7.49 -5.93 3.39
CA ARG A 173 8.89 -6.20 3.72
C ARG A 173 9.07 -7.70 3.96
N GLY A 174 10.08 -8.31 3.34
CA GLY A 174 10.34 -9.74 3.44
C GLY A 174 9.34 -10.61 2.64
N CYS A 175 9.22 -11.88 3.03
CA CYS A 175 8.45 -12.90 2.28
C CYS A 175 6.93 -12.66 2.34
N SER A 176 6.43 -12.13 3.45
CA SER A 176 4.99 -11.92 3.66
C SER A 176 4.68 -10.84 4.71
N GLY A 177 5.69 -10.13 5.21
CA GLY A 177 5.53 -9.14 6.28
C GLY A 177 5.07 -7.78 5.77
N LEU A 178 4.35 -7.06 6.63
CA LEU A 178 4.08 -5.64 6.48
C LEU A 178 5.00 -4.85 7.42
N ALA A 179 5.42 -3.67 6.99
CA ALA A 179 6.17 -2.74 7.82
C ALA A 179 5.52 -1.37 7.77
N TYR A 180 5.52 -0.67 8.90
CA TYR A 180 5.03 0.70 8.95
C TYR A 180 5.96 1.61 8.15
N HIS A 181 5.36 2.57 7.45
CA HIS A 181 6.08 3.52 6.64
C HIS A 181 5.50 4.91 6.86
N LEU A 182 6.36 5.88 7.13
CA LEU A 182 5.99 7.27 7.33
C LEU A 182 6.39 8.09 6.10
N GLU A 183 5.45 8.87 5.59
CA GLU A 183 5.65 9.74 4.45
C GLU A 183 5.29 11.18 4.81
N TYR A 184 6.13 12.14 4.41
CA TYR A 184 5.82 13.56 4.54
C TYR A 184 4.98 14.01 3.33
N VAL A 185 3.83 14.61 3.60
CA VAL A 185 2.87 15.02 2.57
C VAL A 185 2.37 16.43 2.85
N ASP A 186 2.20 17.25 1.82
CA ASP A 186 1.72 18.63 1.98
C ASP A 186 0.19 18.71 2.17
N LYS A 187 -0.55 17.74 1.61
CA LYS A 187 -2.02 17.72 1.58
C LYS A 187 -2.56 16.31 1.82
N ALA A 188 -3.72 16.23 2.48
CA ALA A 188 -4.45 14.97 2.63
C ALA A 188 -4.94 14.44 1.27
N GLY A 189 -4.76 13.15 1.02
CA GLY A 189 -5.35 12.45 -0.11
C GLY A 189 -6.86 12.26 0.06
N SER A 190 -7.56 11.94 -1.03
CA SER A 190 -9.02 11.79 -1.02
C SER A 190 -9.52 10.56 -0.24
N PHE A 191 -8.65 9.58 -0.04
CA PHE A 191 -8.97 8.31 0.65
C PHE A 191 -8.24 8.19 1.99
N ASP A 192 -7.48 9.21 2.39
CA ASP A 192 -6.73 9.17 3.64
C ASP A 192 -7.66 9.52 4.80
N GLU A 193 -7.56 8.76 5.89
CA GLU A 193 -8.29 9.08 7.12
C GLU A 193 -7.46 10.08 7.94
N THR A 194 -8.06 11.20 8.32
CA THR A 194 -7.40 12.20 9.16
C THR A 194 -7.72 11.94 10.63
N VAL A 195 -6.68 11.71 11.43
CA VAL A 195 -6.79 11.60 12.88
C VAL A 195 -6.27 12.91 13.50
N GLU A 196 -7.14 13.59 14.23
CA GLU A 196 -6.79 14.79 15.00
C GLU A 196 -6.79 14.45 16.49
N GLN A 197 -5.65 14.66 17.15
CA GLN A 197 -5.49 14.46 18.58
C GLN A 197 -4.59 15.56 19.15
N ASP A 198 -5.03 16.19 20.24
CA ASP A 198 -4.26 17.19 20.98
C ASP A 198 -3.71 18.34 20.12
N GLY A 199 -4.48 18.74 19.10
CA GLY A 199 -4.16 19.81 18.14
C GLY A 199 -3.23 19.40 16.99
N VAL A 200 -2.86 18.12 16.90
CA VAL A 200 -2.00 17.57 15.85
C VAL A 200 -2.81 16.73 14.88
N ARG A 201 -2.46 16.79 13.60
CA ARG A 201 -3.10 16.03 12.52
C ARG A 201 -2.15 15.01 11.93
N VAL A 202 -2.59 13.76 11.89
CA VAL A 202 -1.90 12.63 11.25
C VAL A 202 -2.81 12.03 10.19
N LEU A 203 -2.25 11.67 9.04
CA LEU A 203 -2.97 11.03 7.96
C LEU A 203 -2.71 9.53 7.97
N ILE A 204 -3.71 8.73 7.64
CA ILE A 204 -3.59 7.27 7.51
C ILE A 204 -3.95 6.89 6.08
N ASP A 205 -3.06 6.15 5.42
CA ASP A 205 -3.35 5.60 4.10
C ASP A 205 -4.51 4.59 4.19
N SER A 206 -5.48 4.74 3.29
CA SER A 206 -6.57 3.80 3.03
C SER A 206 -6.16 2.31 3.07
N LYS A 207 -5.00 1.96 2.51
CA LYS A 207 -4.49 0.57 2.47
C LYS A 207 -4.02 0.06 3.83
N ALA A 208 -3.52 0.99 4.65
CA ALA A 208 -2.94 0.70 5.95
C ALA A 208 -3.97 0.77 7.08
N LEU A 209 -5.13 1.38 6.82
CA LEU A 209 -6.18 1.62 7.81
C LEU A 209 -6.53 0.36 8.60
N PHE A 210 -6.81 -0.76 7.93
CA PHE A 210 -7.17 -2.02 8.59
C PHE A 210 -6.04 -2.61 9.44
N SER A 211 -4.79 -2.44 9.02
CA SER A 211 -3.63 -2.91 9.78
C SER A 211 -3.34 -2.04 10.99
N ILE A 212 -3.70 -0.76 10.98
CA ILE A 212 -3.33 0.23 12.00
C ILE A 212 -4.48 0.49 13.00
N ILE A 213 -5.72 0.10 12.68
CA ILE A 213 -6.86 0.37 13.56
C ILE A 213 -6.62 -0.18 14.98
N GLY A 214 -6.78 0.70 15.96
CA GLY A 214 -6.59 0.37 17.38
C GLY A 214 -5.14 0.32 17.84
N SER A 215 -4.17 0.63 16.98
CA SER A 215 -2.78 0.77 17.38
C SER A 215 -2.53 2.06 18.15
N GLU A 216 -1.43 2.07 18.89
CA GLU A 216 -0.89 3.24 19.57
C GLU A 216 0.47 3.61 18.96
N MET A 217 0.63 4.89 18.60
CA MET A 217 1.87 5.44 18.07
C MET A 217 2.63 6.17 19.17
N ASP A 218 3.86 5.75 19.40
CA ASP A 218 4.77 6.26 20.42
C ASP A 218 6.04 6.85 19.81
N TRP A 219 6.71 7.74 20.53
CA TRP A 219 8.01 8.29 20.13
C TRP A 219 9.09 7.83 21.10
N VAL A 220 10.08 7.12 20.57
CA VAL A 220 11.20 6.61 21.35
C VAL A 220 12.49 7.26 20.87
N GLU A 221 13.14 7.94 21.80
CA GLU A 221 14.44 8.56 21.63
C GLU A 221 15.49 7.78 22.42
N ASP A 222 16.29 7.00 21.71
CA ASP A 222 17.49 6.34 22.20
C ASP A 222 18.72 7.21 21.88
N LYS A 223 19.83 6.98 22.59
CA LYS A 223 21.10 7.72 22.38
C LYS A 223 21.62 7.68 20.93
N LEU A 224 21.22 6.67 20.17
CA LEU A 224 21.69 6.42 18.80
C LEU A 224 20.56 6.50 17.76
N SER A 225 19.29 6.52 18.18
CA SER A 225 18.18 6.48 17.24
C SER A 225 16.94 7.14 17.79
N GLN A 226 16.24 7.86 16.92
CA GLN A 226 14.93 8.43 17.18
C GLN A 226 13.95 7.82 16.19
N ARG A 227 12.87 7.19 16.69
CA ARG A 227 11.87 6.57 15.83
C ARG A 227 10.48 6.58 16.44
N PHE A 228 9.49 6.55 15.56
CA PHE A 228 8.13 6.22 15.93
C PHE A 228 8.01 4.69 16.09
N VAL A 229 7.43 4.27 17.21
CA VAL A 229 7.17 2.87 17.52
C VAL A 229 5.66 2.66 17.57
N PHE A 230 5.19 1.61 16.91
CA PHE A 230 3.77 1.30 16.82
C PHE A 230 3.45 0.06 17.64
N ARG A 231 2.56 0.19 18.63
CA ARG A 231 2.07 -0.92 19.44
C ARG A 231 0.67 -1.29 18.96
N ASN A 232 0.56 -2.40 18.24
CA ASN A 232 -0.69 -2.84 17.66
C ASN A 232 -1.15 -4.16 18.28
N PRO A 233 -2.30 -4.18 18.98
CA PRO A 233 -2.81 -5.39 19.63
C PRO A 233 -3.28 -6.47 18.64
N ASN A 234 -3.44 -6.13 17.35
CA ASN A 234 -3.88 -7.08 16.33
C ASN A 234 -2.73 -7.85 15.66
N ILE A 235 -1.47 -7.57 16.01
CA ILE A 235 -0.31 -8.29 15.44
C ILE A 235 -0.34 -9.74 15.95
N LYS A 236 -0.29 -10.69 15.00
CA LYS A 236 -0.20 -12.12 15.29
C LYS A 236 1.23 -12.58 15.47
N GLU A 237 2.11 -12.15 14.57
CA GLU A 237 3.51 -12.56 14.52
C GLU A 237 4.39 -11.37 14.12
N GLU A 238 5.55 -11.26 14.76
CA GLU A 238 6.57 -10.27 14.43
C GLU A 238 7.82 -10.99 13.92
N CYS A 239 8.45 -10.44 12.89
CA CYS A 239 9.71 -10.97 12.37
C CYS A 239 10.79 -10.88 13.44
N GLY A 240 11.69 -11.86 13.53
CA GLY A 240 12.74 -11.88 14.56
C GLY A 240 13.70 -10.67 14.55
N CYS A 241 13.71 -9.87 13.48
CA CYS A 241 14.43 -8.60 13.42
C CYS A 241 13.62 -7.37 13.86
N GLY A 242 12.32 -7.51 14.15
CA GLY A 242 11.42 -6.44 14.59
C GLY A 242 11.02 -5.41 13.52
N GLU A 243 11.44 -5.59 12.26
CA GLU A 243 11.15 -4.61 11.20
C GLU A 243 9.81 -4.84 10.48
N SER A 244 9.21 -6.01 10.65
CA SER A 244 7.98 -6.39 9.93
C SER A 244 7.08 -7.28 10.78
N PHE A 245 5.78 -7.21 10.52
CA PHE A 245 4.74 -7.88 11.28
C PHE A 245 3.67 -8.47 10.36
N MET A 246 2.88 -9.39 10.92
CA MET A 246 1.71 -9.99 10.28
C MET A 246 0.48 -9.75 11.16
N VAL A 247 -0.63 -9.32 10.55
CA VAL A 247 -1.93 -9.03 11.20
C VAL A 247 -2.96 -10.10 10.84
#